data_AF-A0A9P1BTT0-F1
#
_entry.id   AF-A0A9P1BTT0-F1
#
_cell.length_a   1.000
_cell.length_b   1.000
_cell.length_c   1.000
_cell.angle_alpha   90.00
_cell.angle_beta   90.00
_cell.angle_gamma   90.00
#
_symmetry.space_group_name_H-M   'P 1'
#
loop_
_entity.id
_entity.type
_entity.pdbx_description
1 polymer ?
#
loop_
_entity_poly.entity_id
_entity_poly.type
_entity_poly.pdbx_seq_one_letter_code
_entity_poly.pdbx_strand_id
1 'polypeptide(L)'
;MSHPDGSSHRLTRSPDGTIGGDEVSKLVQALDTKNFWTQARLQSLVEGFGLAEGRMKLESFARILYDGPEAAVYEVVRADLKKAMISPEWDDGSYAPILIRLAWHSSGTYCPVMGGGSNGATMRHAKEANDPENKYLEHAMALLEPIKAKHPWISYADLWILASYVALETTSGPRIKFTGGRTDAPAEKAVDPGRLPEPEHGLAEGMEVDDEGRLKGWENLAAHVRTIFGRMGFNDREAVALLCGGHVYGRCHPQAGSGYAGAWVENPTMFSNEYAADMVGDKWIAVTHDTVMPDGGQVPQEVRPAPGRRQYIDLSKYEGGDSGDEAEAAPRTVEAYPPGRYKCLSQWVNCREGPDVSSQILGRFLENQELSIVEIKVATEIRGLTERGGWVSIVNSAGKTLWERQGDLTASSLLGRYRAVGSSASVFSEASCAQSVGRLQVGDEFEVDHVVLPGPGGGAIMGRLKGQNAYVLIHSSEGLQCEQVVEGYNEKPRRPLKGQSLQRTKSF
;
A
#
# COMPACT_ATOMS: atom_id res chain seq x y z
N MET A 1 -44.73 -8.43 3.66
CA MET A 1 -45.12 -7.99 2.31
C MET A 1 -45.98 -9.09 1.71
N SER A 2 -46.91 -8.77 0.80
CA SER A 2 -47.81 -9.75 0.17
C SER A 2 -47.17 -10.27 -1.12
N HIS A 3 -47.10 -11.59 -1.31
CA HIS A 3 -46.52 -12.21 -2.50
C HIS A 3 -47.54 -12.30 -3.65
N PRO A 4 -47.10 -12.36 -4.92
CA PRO A 4 -47.97 -12.55 -6.10
C PRO A 4 -48.75 -13.87 -6.09
N ASP A 5 -48.30 -14.86 -5.33
CA ASP A 5 -48.93 -16.18 -5.17
C ASP A 5 -49.94 -16.25 -4.00
N GLY A 6 -50.18 -15.12 -3.32
CA GLY A 6 -51.10 -15.05 -2.19
C GLY A 6 -50.54 -15.51 -0.85
N SER A 7 -49.25 -15.92 -0.78
CA SER A 7 -48.60 -16.19 0.49
C SER A 7 -48.31 -14.88 1.24
N SER A 8 -48.47 -14.90 2.58
CA SER A 8 -48.13 -13.77 3.45
C SER A 8 -47.14 -14.23 4.52
N HIS A 9 -45.92 -13.70 4.48
CA HIS A 9 -44.96 -13.83 5.57
C HIS A 9 -44.98 -12.58 6.44
N ARG A 10 -45.33 -12.75 7.72
CA ARG A 10 -45.17 -11.72 8.75
C ARG A 10 -43.68 -11.61 9.05
N LEU A 11 -43.09 -10.45 8.76
CA LEU A 11 -41.76 -10.10 9.27
C LEU A 11 -41.89 -10.00 10.80
N THR A 12 -41.41 -11.02 11.52
CA THR A 12 -41.32 -10.96 12.97
C THR A 12 -40.20 -10.01 13.35
N ARG A 13 -40.53 -8.73 13.49
CA ARG A 13 -39.63 -7.72 14.04
C ARG A 13 -39.29 -8.16 15.46
N SER A 14 -38.04 -8.54 15.73
CA SER A 14 -37.64 -8.78 17.11
C SER A 14 -37.61 -7.45 17.87
N PRO A 15 -37.83 -7.47 19.20
CA PRO A 15 -37.83 -6.28 20.03
C PRO A 15 -36.53 -5.45 19.96
N ASP A 16 -35.41 -6.09 19.60
CA ASP A 16 -34.07 -5.51 19.49
C ASP A 16 -33.75 -4.90 18.11
N GLY A 17 -34.69 -4.90 17.16
CA GLY A 17 -34.49 -4.31 15.84
C GLY A 17 -33.67 -5.17 14.86
N THR A 18 -33.69 -6.50 15.03
CA THR A 18 -33.00 -7.46 14.17
C THR A 18 -33.98 -8.36 13.37
N ILE A 19 -33.46 -9.10 12.38
CA ILE A 19 -34.17 -10.06 11.54
C ILE A 19 -33.36 -11.37 11.45
N GLY A 20 -33.99 -12.54 11.50
CA GLY A 20 -33.28 -13.82 11.43
C GLY A 20 -32.63 -14.07 10.06
N GLY A 21 -31.48 -14.74 10.03
CA GLY A 21 -30.77 -15.08 8.79
C GLY A 21 -31.61 -15.91 7.81
N ASP A 22 -32.43 -16.84 8.31
CA ASP A 22 -33.39 -17.61 7.52
C ASP A 22 -34.49 -16.74 6.89
N GLU A 23 -34.95 -15.72 7.61
CA GLU A 23 -35.96 -14.77 7.12
C GLU A 23 -35.37 -13.88 6.02
N VAL A 24 -34.16 -13.36 6.22
CA VAL A 24 -33.40 -12.62 5.20
C VAL A 24 -33.22 -13.48 3.95
N SER A 25 -32.80 -14.74 4.12
CA SER A 25 -32.56 -15.65 3.01
C SER A 25 -33.82 -15.90 2.19
N LYS A 26 -34.97 -16.13 2.85
CA LYS A 26 -36.27 -16.29 2.18
C LYS A 26 -36.70 -15.02 1.44
N LEU A 27 -36.51 -13.85 2.04
CA LEU A 27 -36.89 -12.58 1.42
C LEU A 27 -36.04 -12.28 0.18
N VAL A 28 -34.73 -12.49 0.28
CA VAL A 28 -33.80 -12.31 -0.83
C VAL A 28 -34.11 -13.30 -1.97
N GLN A 29 -34.36 -14.57 -1.66
CA GLN A 29 -34.79 -15.57 -2.65
C GLN A 29 -36.15 -15.23 -3.27
N ALA A 30 -37.11 -14.73 -2.50
CA ALA A 30 -38.40 -14.32 -3.03
C ALA A 30 -38.31 -13.11 -3.98
N LEU A 31 -37.25 -12.30 -3.85
CA LEU A 31 -36.94 -11.18 -4.74
C LEU A 31 -36.02 -11.61 -5.91
N ASP A 32 -35.56 -12.87 -5.93
CA ASP A 32 -34.66 -13.39 -6.95
C ASP A 32 -35.43 -13.77 -8.23
N THR A 33 -35.46 -12.84 -9.17
CA THR A 33 -36.10 -13.07 -10.47
C THR A 33 -35.18 -13.73 -11.50
N LYS A 34 -33.89 -13.96 -11.17
CA LYS A 34 -32.85 -14.37 -12.12
C LYS A 34 -32.08 -15.63 -11.71
N ASN A 35 -32.50 -16.32 -10.65
CA ASN A 35 -31.76 -17.43 -10.05
C ASN A 35 -30.31 -17.04 -9.67
N PHE A 36 -30.09 -15.79 -9.29
CA PHE A 36 -28.78 -15.31 -8.85
C PHE A 36 -28.42 -15.85 -7.46
N TRP A 37 -29.39 -16.12 -6.59
CA TRP A 37 -29.15 -16.45 -5.19
C TRP A 37 -29.04 -17.95 -4.93
N THR A 38 -27.79 -18.41 -4.75
CA THR A 38 -27.49 -19.75 -4.25
C THR A 38 -27.39 -19.75 -2.72
N GLN A 39 -27.49 -20.93 -2.10
CA GLN A 39 -27.28 -21.08 -0.65
C GLN A 39 -25.92 -20.54 -0.20
N ALA A 40 -24.87 -20.75 -0.99
CA ALA A 40 -23.53 -20.22 -0.68
C ALA A 40 -23.46 -18.68 -0.71
N ARG A 41 -24.18 -18.02 -1.64
CA ARG A 41 -24.26 -16.55 -1.70
C ARG A 41 -25.03 -15.99 -0.50
N LEU A 42 -26.13 -16.66 -0.12
CA LEU A 42 -26.92 -16.28 1.05
C LEU A 42 -26.13 -16.42 2.34
N GLN A 43 -25.42 -17.54 2.52
CA GLN A 43 -24.56 -17.76 3.68
C GLN A 43 -23.46 -16.70 3.76
N SER A 44 -22.78 -16.41 2.65
CA SER A 44 -21.77 -15.36 2.58
C SER A 44 -22.33 -13.98 2.91
N LEU A 45 -23.55 -13.66 2.46
CA LEU A 45 -24.23 -12.41 2.78
C LEU A 45 -24.49 -12.32 4.29
N VAL A 46 -25.09 -13.38 4.86
CA VAL A 46 -25.46 -13.51 6.27
C VAL A 46 -24.22 -13.38 7.17
N GLU A 47 -23.17 -14.17 6.94
CA GLU A 47 -21.93 -14.12 7.72
C GLU A 47 -21.21 -12.77 7.63
N GLY A 48 -21.20 -12.16 6.43
CA GLY A 48 -20.55 -10.88 6.16
C GLY A 48 -21.06 -9.71 7.00
N PHE A 49 -22.32 -9.77 7.44
CA PHE A 49 -22.92 -8.75 8.31
C PHE A 49 -22.71 -8.99 9.81
N GLY A 50 -21.82 -9.92 10.20
CA GLY A 50 -21.34 -10.06 11.59
C GLY A 50 -22.26 -10.88 12.49
N LEU A 51 -22.85 -11.94 11.96
CA LEU A 51 -23.84 -12.77 12.66
C LEU A 51 -23.19 -13.84 13.54
N ALA A 52 -22.80 -13.46 14.76
CA ALA A 52 -22.41 -14.42 15.79
C ALA A 52 -23.59 -15.26 16.33
N GLU A 53 -24.85 -14.84 16.10
CA GLU A 53 -26.06 -15.48 16.68
C GLU A 53 -27.23 -15.64 15.69
N GLY A 54 -26.99 -15.52 14.38
CA GLY A 54 -28.02 -15.76 13.35
C GLY A 54 -29.09 -14.67 13.17
N ARG A 55 -28.89 -13.44 13.69
CA ARG A 55 -29.82 -12.30 13.56
C ARG A 55 -29.16 -11.00 13.05
N MET A 56 -29.61 -10.46 11.91
CA MET A 56 -29.09 -9.27 11.23
C MET A 56 -29.76 -7.98 11.69
N LYS A 57 -29.02 -6.87 11.82
CA LYS A 57 -29.62 -5.55 12.04
C LYS A 57 -30.53 -5.15 10.87
N LEU A 58 -31.71 -4.60 11.19
CA LEU A 58 -32.67 -4.12 10.17
C LEU A 58 -32.09 -3.10 9.20
N GLU A 59 -31.17 -2.25 9.65
CA GLU A 59 -30.47 -1.26 8.80
C GLU A 59 -29.60 -1.92 7.74
N SER A 60 -28.89 -3.01 8.09
CA SER A 60 -28.12 -3.82 7.15
C SER A 60 -29.03 -4.48 6.11
N PHE A 61 -30.19 -4.97 6.55
CA PHE A 61 -31.19 -5.54 5.65
C PHE A 61 -31.85 -4.50 4.74
N ALA A 62 -32.12 -3.30 5.24
CA ALA A 62 -32.65 -2.20 4.43
C ALA A 62 -31.66 -1.79 3.31
N ARG A 63 -30.36 -1.86 3.59
CA ARG A 63 -29.31 -1.59 2.60
C ARG A 63 -29.27 -2.64 1.49
N ILE A 64 -29.52 -3.93 1.81
CA ILE A 64 -29.69 -5.01 0.81
C ILE A 64 -30.81 -4.68 -0.18
N LEU A 65 -31.92 -4.09 0.31
CA LEU A 65 -33.07 -3.74 -0.53
C LEU A 65 -32.86 -2.46 -1.34
N TYR A 66 -32.09 -1.50 -0.81
CA TYR A 66 -31.90 -0.19 -1.43
C TYR A 66 -30.95 -0.22 -2.63
N ASP A 67 -29.78 -0.87 -2.48
CA ASP A 67 -28.76 -0.95 -3.55
C ASP A 67 -29.03 -2.10 -4.54
N GLY A 68 -30.07 -2.89 -4.27
CA GLY A 68 -30.39 -4.13 -4.96
C GLY A 68 -29.70 -5.33 -4.32
N PRO A 69 -30.38 -6.49 -4.23
CA PRO A 69 -29.90 -7.62 -3.46
C PRO A 69 -28.54 -8.12 -3.99
N GLU A 70 -28.36 -8.24 -5.31
CA GLU A 70 -27.12 -8.75 -5.91
C GLU A 70 -25.89 -7.91 -5.53
N ALA A 71 -26.02 -6.58 -5.42
CA ALA A 71 -24.91 -5.71 -5.04
C ALA A 71 -24.42 -5.99 -3.61
N ALA A 72 -25.33 -6.33 -2.70
CA ALA A 72 -25.02 -6.48 -1.29
C ALA A 72 -24.07 -7.66 -1.00
N VAL A 73 -24.15 -8.76 -1.75
CA VAL A 73 -23.23 -9.89 -1.55
C VAL A 73 -21.82 -9.55 -2.00
N TYR A 74 -21.66 -8.70 -3.02
CA TYR A 74 -20.35 -8.18 -3.42
C TYR A 74 -19.81 -7.19 -2.41
N GLU A 75 -20.64 -6.37 -1.74
CA GLU A 75 -20.19 -5.46 -0.67
C GLU A 75 -19.53 -6.19 0.51
N VAL A 76 -19.97 -7.41 0.82
CA VAL A 76 -19.30 -8.27 1.81
C VAL A 76 -17.86 -8.58 1.36
N VAL A 77 -17.68 -9.07 0.13
CA VAL A 77 -16.35 -9.39 -0.42
C VAL A 77 -15.49 -8.13 -0.50
N ARG A 78 -16.09 -6.98 -0.85
CA ARG A 78 -15.41 -5.69 -0.89
C ARG A 78 -14.83 -5.30 0.47
N ALA A 79 -15.53 -5.56 1.57
CA ALA A 79 -15.02 -5.28 2.91
C ALA A 79 -13.75 -6.09 3.23
N ASP A 80 -13.73 -7.37 2.90
CA ASP A 80 -12.55 -8.23 3.08
C ASP A 80 -11.39 -7.79 2.18
N LEU A 81 -11.68 -7.41 0.92
CA LEU A 81 -10.69 -6.85 0.00
C LEU A 81 -10.06 -5.57 0.53
N LYS A 82 -10.87 -4.62 1.05
CA LYS A 82 -10.38 -3.36 1.63
C LYS A 82 -9.38 -3.60 2.75
N LYS A 83 -9.65 -4.59 3.61
CA LYS A 83 -8.75 -4.96 4.70
C LYS A 83 -7.48 -5.62 4.17
N ALA A 84 -7.59 -6.53 3.21
CA ALA A 84 -6.45 -7.28 2.69
C ALA A 84 -5.45 -6.41 1.92
N MET A 85 -5.89 -5.34 1.27
CA MET A 85 -5.00 -4.52 0.46
C MET A 85 -4.16 -3.51 1.24
N ILE A 86 -4.51 -3.20 2.49
CA ILE A 86 -3.71 -2.32 3.35
C ILE A 86 -2.60 -3.17 3.98
N SER A 87 -1.34 -2.86 3.65
CA SER A 87 -0.18 -3.65 4.09
C SER A 87 1.04 -2.74 4.21
N PRO A 88 1.35 -2.24 5.41
CA PRO A 88 2.52 -1.39 5.65
C PRO A 88 3.84 -2.01 5.20
N GLU A 89 3.89 -3.35 5.14
CA GLU A 89 5.04 -4.15 4.72
C GLU A 89 5.16 -4.38 3.19
N TRP A 90 4.16 -4.01 2.40
CA TRP A 90 4.15 -4.19 0.95
C TRP A 90 4.36 -2.89 0.19
N ASP A 91 5.33 -2.87 -0.72
CA ASP A 91 5.68 -1.73 -1.60
C ASP A 91 5.55 -0.38 -0.92
N ASP A 92 4.50 0.40 -1.20
CA ASP A 92 4.25 1.75 -0.68
C ASP A 92 3.14 1.77 0.39
N GLY A 93 2.98 0.66 1.11
CA GLY A 93 1.98 0.48 2.16
C GLY A 93 0.67 -0.15 1.68
N SER A 94 0.59 -0.59 0.42
CA SER A 94 -0.66 -1.04 -0.19
C SER A 94 -0.46 -2.02 -1.35
N TYR A 95 -1.26 -3.09 -1.38
CA TYR A 95 -1.40 -4.00 -2.52
C TYR A 95 -2.33 -3.46 -3.61
N ALA A 96 -2.95 -2.30 -3.43
CA ALA A 96 -3.87 -1.73 -4.43
C ALA A 96 -3.24 -1.65 -5.83
N PRO A 97 -2.00 -1.17 -6.03
CA PRO A 97 -1.39 -1.10 -7.36
C PRO A 97 -1.24 -2.46 -8.06
N ILE A 98 -0.81 -3.50 -7.33
CA ILE A 98 -0.62 -4.83 -7.93
C ILE A 98 -1.95 -5.53 -8.23
N LEU A 99 -3.02 -5.23 -7.47
CA LEU A 99 -4.38 -5.69 -7.78
C LEU A 99 -4.94 -5.00 -9.02
N ILE A 100 -4.65 -3.70 -9.20
CA ILE A 100 -4.97 -2.97 -10.44
C ILE A 100 -4.23 -3.60 -11.62
N ARG A 101 -2.92 -3.86 -11.47
CA ARG A 101 -2.11 -4.56 -12.48
C ARG A 101 -2.67 -5.94 -12.81
N LEU A 102 -3.05 -6.75 -11.83
CA LEU A 102 -3.64 -8.07 -12.05
C LEU A 102 -4.90 -7.99 -12.94
N ALA A 103 -5.81 -7.06 -12.63
CA ALA A 103 -7.03 -6.87 -13.42
C ALA A 103 -6.74 -6.32 -14.83
N TRP A 104 -5.76 -5.41 -14.95
CA TRP A 104 -5.28 -4.91 -16.25
C TRP A 104 -4.72 -6.04 -17.11
N HIS A 105 -3.76 -6.82 -16.59
CA HIS A 105 -3.15 -7.95 -17.30
C HIS A 105 -4.19 -9.00 -17.69
N SER A 106 -5.11 -9.33 -16.79
CA SER A 106 -6.21 -10.24 -17.11
C SER A 106 -7.08 -9.73 -18.25
N SER A 107 -7.36 -8.42 -18.31
CA SER A 107 -8.23 -7.81 -19.31
C SER A 107 -7.51 -7.52 -20.64
N GLY A 108 -6.23 -7.16 -20.57
CA GLY A 108 -5.43 -6.68 -21.69
C GLY A 108 -5.13 -7.73 -22.76
N THR A 109 -5.37 -9.01 -22.45
CA THR A 109 -5.23 -10.10 -23.44
C THR A 109 -6.42 -10.18 -24.42
N TYR A 110 -7.45 -9.36 -24.22
CA TYR A 110 -8.67 -9.37 -25.03
C TYR A 110 -8.39 -9.14 -26.52
N CYS A 111 -9.00 -9.98 -27.34
CA CYS A 111 -9.07 -9.85 -28.77
C CYS A 111 -10.46 -10.31 -29.23
N PRO A 112 -11.18 -9.52 -30.06
CA PRO A 112 -12.52 -9.87 -30.52
C PRO A 112 -12.54 -11.17 -31.36
N VAL A 113 -11.41 -11.52 -31.99
CA VAL A 113 -11.28 -12.71 -32.85
C VAL A 113 -10.72 -13.90 -32.08
N MET A 114 -9.66 -13.69 -31.27
CA MET A 114 -8.92 -14.77 -30.61
C MET A 114 -9.35 -15.01 -29.15
N GLY A 115 -10.35 -14.29 -28.64
CA GLY A 115 -10.77 -14.36 -27.24
C GLY A 115 -9.75 -13.74 -26.28
N GLY A 116 -9.68 -14.26 -25.06
CA GLY A 116 -8.93 -13.67 -23.94
C GLY A 116 -9.77 -12.66 -23.15
N GLY A 117 -9.10 -11.82 -22.37
CA GLY A 117 -9.73 -10.85 -21.48
C GLY A 117 -10.10 -11.43 -20.12
N SER A 118 -10.84 -10.64 -19.33
CA SER A 118 -11.04 -10.92 -17.89
C SER A 118 -11.98 -12.08 -17.58
N ASN A 119 -12.66 -12.67 -18.57
CA ASN A 119 -13.52 -13.82 -18.35
C ASN A 119 -12.73 -15.12 -18.45
N GLY A 120 -12.48 -15.77 -17.31
CA GLY A 120 -11.80 -17.06 -17.25
C GLY A 120 -10.75 -17.19 -16.15
N ALA A 121 -10.14 -16.08 -15.72
CA ALA A 121 -8.99 -16.06 -14.79
C ALA A 121 -7.94 -17.12 -15.16
N THR A 122 -7.57 -17.16 -16.44
CA THR A 122 -6.71 -18.18 -17.04
C THR A 122 -5.23 -17.99 -16.69
N MET A 123 -4.83 -16.81 -16.21
CA MET A 123 -3.50 -16.56 -15.62
C MET A 123 -3.19 -17.42 -14.38
N ARG A 124 -4.16 -18.19 -13.84
CA ARG A 124 -3.90 -19.22 -12.82
C ARG A 124 -3.23 -20.47 -13.40
N HIS A 125 -3.29 -20.64 -14.72
CA HIS A 125 -2.76 -21.80 -15.42
C HIS A 125 -1.38 -21.50 -15.99
N ALA A 126 -0.53 -22.53 -16.05
CA ALA A 126 0.90 -22.38 -16.33
C ALA A 126 1.23 -21.63 -17.63
N LYS A 127 0.40 -21.75 -18.68
CA LYS A 127 0.63 -21.10 -19.98
C LYS A 127 0.69 -19.56 -19.86
N GLU A 128 -0.27 -18.97 -19.16
CA GLU A 128 -0.32 -17.52 -18.93
C GLU A 128 0.44 -17.10 -17.67
N ALA A 129 0.47 -17.95 -16.64
CA ALA A 129 1.22 -17.66 -15.40
C ALA A 129 2.73 -17.51 -15.65
N ASN A 130 3.27 -18.23 -16.64
CA ASN A 130 4.69 -18.18 -17.01
C ASN A 130 4.99 -17.13 -18.10
N ASP A 131 4.00 -16.37 -18.55
CA ASP A 131 4.25 -15.21 -19.39
C ASP A 131 5.20 -14.24 -18.64
N PRO A 132 6.37 -13.87 -19.20
CA PRO A 132 7.28 -12.92 -18.58
C PRO A 132 6.61 -11.60 -18.16
N GLU A 133 5.60 -11.14 -18.90
CA GLU A 133 4.84 -9.93 -18.59
C GLU A 133 3.97 -10.08 -17.34
N ASN A 134 3.58 -11.30 -16.97
CA ASN A 134 2.76 -11.60 -15.80
C ASN A 134 3.59 -11.94 -14.55
N LYS A 135 4.92 -11.92 -14.65
CA LYS A 135 5.80 -12.17 -13.50
C LYS A 135 5.43 -11.28 -12.32
N TYR A 136 5.51 -11.83 -11.11
CA TYR A 136 5.18 -11.21 -9.84
C TYR A 136 3.67 -11.11 -9.53
N LEU A 137 2.77 -11.35 -10.50
CA LEU A 137 1.32 -11.36 -10.25
C LEU A 137 0.86 -12.53 -9.36
N GLU A 138 1.70 -13.56 -9.17
CA GLU A 138 1.46 -14.63 -8.20
C GLU A 138 1.26 -14.10 -6.78
N HIS A 139 1.88 -12.97 -6.42
CA HIS A 139 1.68 -12.34 -5.12
C HIS A 139 0.28 -11.74 -4.97
N ALA A 140 -0.24 -11.11 -6.02
CA ALA A 140 -1.61 -10.61 -6.02
C ALA A 140 -2.62 -11.77 -6.01
N MET A 141 -2.38 -12.83 -6.77
CA MET A 141 -3.23 -14.03 -6.74
C MET A 141 -3.23 -14.67 -5.34
N ALA A 142 -2.06 -14.85 -4.74
CA ALA A 142 -1.91 -15.42 -3.40
C ALA A 142 -2.61 -14.57 -2.31
N LEU A 143 -2.59 -13.24 -2.43
CA LEU A 143 -3.32 -12.34 -1.53
C LEU A 143 -4.83 -12.59 -1.56
N LEU A 144 -5.36 -12.95 -2.73
CA LEU A 144 -6.79 -13.17 -2.94
C LEU A 144 -7.27 -14.58 -2.56
N GLU A 145 -6.36 -15.56 -2.39
CA GLU A 145 -6.71 -16.94 -2.03
C GLU A 145 -7.50 -17.05 -0.70
N PRO A 146 -7.12 -16.39 0.42
CA PRO A 146 -7.92 -16.44 1.65
C PRO A 146 -9.33 -15.88 1.47
N ILE A 147 -9.49 -14.86 0.63
CA ILE A 147 -10.79 -14.25 0.33
C ILE A 147 -11.62 -15.21 -0.54
N LYS A 148 -11.00 -15.85 -1.54
CA LYS A 148 -11.64 -16.88 -2.36
C LYS A 148 -12.11 -18.06 -1.51
N ALA A 149 -11.30 -18.50 -0.55
CA ALA A 149 -11.64 -19.58 0.37
C ALA A 149 -12.83 -19.23 1.26
N LYS A 150 -12.89 -17.96 1.74
CA LYS A 150 -14.02 -17.44 2.51
C LYS A 150 -15.29 -17.27 1.66
N HIS A 151 -15.14 -16.93 0.38
CA HIS A 151 -16.24 -16.73 -0.57
C HIS A 151 -16.15 -17.72 -1.74
N PRO A 152 -16.44 -19.01 -1.54
CA PRO A 152 -16.27 -20.02 -2.60
C PRO A 152 -17.19 -19.79 -3.81
N TRP A 153 -18.29 -19.04 -3.64
CA TRP A 153 -19.28 -18.75 -4.67
C TRP A 153 -18.82 -17.74 -5.73
N ILE A 154 -17.88 -16.84 -5.43
CA ILE A 154 -17.34 -15.88 -6.41
C ILE A 154 -16.28 -16.59 -7.25
N SER A 155 -16.31 -16.41 -8.57
CA SER A 155 -15.26 -16.92 -9.45
C SER A 155 -13.95 -16.17 -9.20
N TYR A 156 -12.81 -16.77 -9.53
CA TYR A 156 -11.54 -16.02 -9.55
C TYR A 156 -11.62 -14.84 -10.52
N ALA A 157 -12.27 -15.05 -11.67
CA ALA A 157 -12.46 -14.02 -12.68
C ALA A 157 -13.20 -12.78 -12.15
N ASP A 158 -14.30 -12.95 -11.41
CA ASP A 158 -14.97 -11.80 -10.77
C ASP A 158 -14.16 -11.25 -9.60
N LEU A 159 -13.53 -12.11 -8.79
CA LEU A 159 -12.77 -11.68 -7.62
C LEU A 159 -11.60 -10.76 -7.98
N TRP A 160 -10.85 -11.09 -9.04
CA TRP A 160 -9.71 -10.28 -9.50
C TRP A 160 -10.14 -8.90 -9.99
N ILE A 161 -11.21 -8.84 -10.78
CA ILE A 161 -11.73 -7.56 -11.28
C ILE A 161 -12.36 -6.76 -10.14
N LEU A 162 -13.10 -7.39 -9.23
CA LEU A 162 -13.65 -6.73 -8.05
C LEU A 162 -12.55 -6.16 -7.15
N ALA A 163 -11.43 -6.88 -6.98
CA ALA A 163 -10.29 -6.42 -6.21
C ALA A 163 -9.72 -5.10 -6.76
N SER A 164 -9.59 -4.97 -8.08
CA SER A 164 -9.17 -3.72 -8.73
C SER A 164 -10.19 -2.59 -8.54
N TYR A 165 -11.50 -2.87 -8.64
CA TYR A 165 -12.53 -1.85 -8.36
C TYR A 165 -12.43 -1.32 -6.94
N VAL A 166 -12.22 -2.21 -5.96
CA VAL A 166 -12.03 -1.82 -4.57
C VAL A 166 -10.72 -1.05 -4.39
N ALA A 167 -9.65 -1.46 -5.06
CA ALA A 167 -8.36 -0.77 -5.04
C ALA A 167 -8.46 0.66 -5.57
N LEU A 168 -9.22 0.91 -6.64
CA LEU A 168 -9.48 2.28 -7.11
C LEU A 168 -10.26 3.09 -6.07
N GLU A 169 -11.28 2.51 -5.45
CA GLU A 169 -12.10 3.22 -4.44
C GLU A 169 -11.35 3.55 -3.14
N THR A 170 -10.47 2.67 -2.67
CA THR A 170 -9.70 2.87 -1.43
C THR A 170 -8.57 3.88 -1.60
N THR A 171 -8.20 4.18 -2.83
CA THR A 171 -7.11 5.09 -3.20
C THR A 171 -7.63 6.45 -3.68
N SER A 172 -8.85 6.82 -3.25
CA SER A 172 -9.57 8.05 -3.65
C SER A 172 -9.91 8.16 -5.14
N GLY A 173 -9.82 7.06 -5.88
CA GLY A 173 -10.35 6.97 -7.24
C GLY A 173 -11.89 6.88 -7.27
N PRO A 174 -12.48 7.01 -8.48
CA PRO A 174 -13.93 7.00 -8.64
C PRO A 174 -14.53 5.63 -8.30
N ARG A 175 -15.71 5.64 -7.65
CA ARG A 175 -16.52 4.43 -7.47
C ARG A 175 -17.24 4.08 -8.77
N ILE A 176 -16.84 2.97 -9.38
CA ILE A 176 -17.42 2.46 -10.64
C ILE A 176 -18.43 1.35 -10.31
N LYS A 177 -19.56 1.34 -11.02
CA LYS A 177 -20.55 0.26 -10.89
C LYS A 177 -19.93 -1.07 -11.33
N PHE A 178 -19.76 -1.98 -10.38
CA PHE A 178 -19.32 -3.35 -10.66
C PHE A 178 -20.48 -4.19 -11.20
N THR A 179 -20.22 -5.01 -12.22
CA THR A 179 -21.13 -6.04 -12.71
C THR A 179 -20.36 -7.36 -12.76
N GLY A 180 -20.80 -8.32 -11.95
CA GLY A 180 -20.26 -9.67 -11.94
C GLY A 180 -20.94 -10.59 -12.95
N GLY A 181 -20.60 -11.87 -12.90
CA GLY A 181 -21.07 -12.91 -13.81
C GLY A 181 -19.95 -13.57 -14.62
N ARG A 182 -18.68 -13.19 -14.40
CA ARG A 182 -17.56 -13.89 -15.03
C ARG A 182 -17.43 -15.30 -14.47
N THR A 183 -17.01 -16.23 -15.31
CA THR A 183 -16.78 -17.62 -14.94
C THR A 183 -15.30 -17.96 -15.01
N ASP A 184 -14.89 -18.94 -14.20
CA ASP A 184 -13.55 -19.50 -14.28
C ASP A 184 -13.46 -20.45 -15.48
N ALA A 185 -12.36 -20.38 -16.21
CA ALA A 185 -12.11 -21.19 -17.40
C ALA A 185 -11.00 -22.21 -17.14
N PRO A 186 -11.01 -23.34 -17.86
CA PRO A 186 -9.97 -24.36 -17.75
C PRO A 186 -8.70 -23.94 -18.52
N ALA A 187 -7.61 -24.70 -18.32
CA ALA A 187 -6.28 -24.35 -18.83
C ALA A 187 -6.19 -24.25 -20.36
N GLU A 188 -7.05 -24.95 -21.09
CA GLU A 188 -7.11 -24.94 -22.56
C GLU A 188 -7.60 -23.60 -23.13
N LYS A 189 -8.21 -22.76 -22.30
CA LYS A 189 -8.62 -21.39 -22.66
C LYS A 189 -7.51 -20.36 -22.41
N ALA A 190 -6.38 -20.77 -21.85
CA ALA A 190 -5.26 -19.87 -21.62
C ALA A 190 -4.66 -19.36 -22.94
N VAL A 191 -4.42 -18.06 -23.00
CA VAL A 191 -3.91 -17.36 -24.19
C VAL A 191 -2.39 -17.48 -24.30
N ASP A 192 -1.88 -17.35 -25.52
CA ASP A 192 -0.43 -17.26 -25.74
C ASP A 192 0.11 -15.88 -25.29
N PRO A 193 1.34 -15.83 -24.75
CA PRO A 193 2.03 -14.59 -24.39
C PRO A 193 2.16 -13.55 -25.51
N GLY A 194 2.52 -12.32 -25.14
CA GLY A 194 2.80 -11.23 -26.09
C GLY A 194 1.56 -10.49 -26.58
N ARG A 195 0.52 -10.39 -25.73
CA ARG A 195 -0.72 -9.67 -26.04
C ARG A 195 -0.81 -8.29 -25.41
N LEU A 196 0.13 -7.91 -24.53
CA LEU A 196 0.19 -6.59 -23.90
C LEU A 196 1.20 -5.68 -24.65
N PRO A 197 1.21 -4.36 -24.38
CA PRO A 197 2.19 -3.45 -24.94
C PRO A 197 3.60 -3.71 -24.38
N GLU A 198 4.59 -3.68 -25.26
CA GLU A 198 6.00 -3.91 -24.93
C GLU A 198 6.75 -2.57 -24.86
N PRO A 199 7.51 -2.28 -23.79
CA PRO A 199 8.03 -0.94 -23.49
C PRO A 199 9.13 -0.42 -24.44
N GLU A 200 9.80 -1.30 -25.19
CA GLU A 200 10.89 -0.93 -26.12
C GLU A 200 10.61 -1.35 -27.57
N HIS A 201 9.38 -1.76 -27.88
CA HIS A 201 9.03 -2.29 -29.20
C HIS A 201 9.23 -1.24 -30.29
N GLY A 202 10.05 -1.58 -31.29
CA GLY A 202 10.28 -0.72 -32.46
C GLY A 202 11.21 0.48 -32.22
N LEU A 203 11.77 0.63 -31.01
CA LEU A 203 12.84 1.61 -30.74
C LEU A 203 14.11 1.23 -31.50
N ALA A 204 14.86 2.23 -31.97
CA ALA A 204 16.19 2.03 -32.56
C ALA A 204 17.17 1.48 -31.51
N GLU A 205 18.25 0.85 -31.96
CA GLU A 205 19.33 0.42 -31.05
C GLU A 205 20.07 1.62 -30.44
N GLY A 206 20.58 1.47 -29.22
CA GLY A 206 21.37 2.51 -28.54
C GLY A 206 20.54 3.57 -27.81
N MET A 207 21.19 4.70 -27.50
CA MET A 207 20.64 5.84 -26.75
C MET A 207 20.51 7.10 -27.62
N GLU A 208 20.46 6.93 -28.94
CA GLU A 208 20.29 8.05 -29.85
C GLU A 208 18.91 8.69 -29.65
N VAL A 209 18.89 10.02 -29.54
CA VAL A 209 17.67 10.81 -29.41
C VAL A 209 17.45 11.70 -30.63
N ASP A 210 16.21 12.12 -30.85
CA ASP A 210 15.84 13.16 -31.81
C ASP A 210 16.10 14.58 -31.27
N ASP A 211 15.77 15.60 -32.06
CA ASP A 211 15.98 17.01 -31.69
C ASP A 211 15.14 17.45 -30.47
N GLU A 212 14.13 16.68 -30.08
CA GLU A 212 13.29 16.89 -28.89
C GLU A 212 13.73 16.01 -27.70
N GLY A 213 14.83 15.26 -27.82
CA GLY A 213 15.37 14.41 -26.76
C GLY A 213 14.67 13.05 -26.60
N ARG A 214 13.83 12.66 -27.56
CA ARG A 214 13.13 11.35 -27.55
C ARG A 214 14.00 10.28 -28.21
N LEU A 215 14.08 9.10 -27.60
CA LEU A 215 14.74 7.93 -28.20
C LEU A 215 14.23 7.67 -29.62
N LYS A 216 15.15 7.50 -30.58
CA LYS A 216 14.79 7.24 -31.98
C LYS A 216 13.91 5.98 -32.11
N GLY A 217 12.92 6.04 -32.99
CA GLY A 217 11.94 4.97 -33.20
C GLY A 217 10.76 5.01 -32.22
N TRP A 218 10.62 6.07 -31.41
CA TRP A 218 9.48 6.25 -30.51
C TRP A 218 8.13 6.23 -31.26
N GLU A 219 8.10 6.58 -32.54
CA GLU A 219 6.91 6.53 -33.38
C GLU A 219 6.42 5.10 -33.60
N ASN A 220 7.34 4.14 -33.73
CA ASN A 220 7.01 2.73 -33.84
C ASN A 220 6.47 2.18 -32.52
N LEU A 221 7.04 2.61 -31.39
CA LEU A 221 6.53 2.28 -30.06
C LEU A 221 5.10 2.83 -29.87
N ALA A 222 4.86 4.09 -30.26
CA ALA A 222 3.53 4.69 -30.23
C ALA A 222 2.53 3.95 -31.15
N ALA A 223 2.96 3.52 -32.34
CA ALA A 223 2.15 2.71 -33.24
C ALA A 223 1.84 1.31 -32.68
N HIS A 224 2.80 0.68 -32.00
CA HIS A 224 2.61 -0.59 -31.28
C HIS A 224 1.52 -0.46 -30.21
N VAL A 225 1.65 0.55 -29.34
CA VAL A 225 0.66 0.84 -28.30
C VAL A 225 -0.72 1.05 -28.92
N ARG A 226 -0.83 1.90 -29.96
CA ARG A 226 -2.10 2.13 -30.66
C ARG A 226 -2.69 0.85 -31.26
N THR A 227 -1.85 -0.03 -31.81
CA THR A 227 -2.29 -1.31 -32.38
C THR A 227 -2.85 -2.25 -31.30
N ILE A 228 -2.17 -2.36 -30.16
CA ILE A 228 -2.61 -3.21 -29.05
C ILE A 228 -3.92 -2.71 -28.45
N PHE A 229 -4.05 -1.40 -28.17
CA PHE A 229 -5.29 -0.83 -27.64
C PHE A 229 -6.43 -0.83 -28.66
N GLY A 230 -6.13 -0.52 -29.93
CA GLY A 230 -7.10 -0.55 -31.03
C GLY A 230 -7.68 -1.93 -31.27
N ARG A 231 -6.89 -3.01 -31.12
CA ARG A 231 -7.37 -4.39 -31.13
C ARG A 231 -8.47 -4.64 -30.10
N MET A 232 -8.41 -3.97 -28.95
CA MET A 232 -9.39 -4.10 -27.87
C MET A 232 -10.61 -3.19 -28.05
N GLY A 233 -10.63 -2.36 -29.09
CA GLY A 233 -11.70 -1.41 -29.39
C GLY A 233 -11.54 -0.04 -28.74
N PHE A 234 -10.38 0.27 -28.16
CA PHE A 234 -10.10 1.59 -27.59
C PHE A 234 -9.60 2.56 -28.66
N ASN A 235 -10.03 3.83 -28.56
CA ASN A 235 -9.43 4.93 -29.29
C ASN A 235 -8.23 5.53 -28.54
N ASP A 236 -7.50 6.46 -29.18
CA ASP A 236 -6.31 7.10 -28.60
C ASP A 236 -6.60 7.78 -27.26
N ARG A 237 -7.75 8.45 -27.10
CA ARG A 237 -8.12 9.12 -25.85
C ARG A 237 -8.32 8.12 -24.71
N GLU A 238 -8.96 7.00 -25.00
CA GLU A 238 -9.18 5.93 -24.01
C GLU A 238 -7.87 5.20 -23.66
N ALA A 239 -7.01 4.97 -24.64
CA ALA A 239 -5.69 4.39 -24.42
C ALA A 239 -4.82 5.28 -23.52
N VAL A 240 -4.78 6.59 -23.78
CA VAL A 240 -4.07 7.57 -22.92
C VAL A 240 -4.69 7.59 -21.52
N ALA A 241 -6.02 7.60 -21.39
CA ALA A 241 -6.67 7.58 -20.09
C ALA A 241 -6.33 6.31 -19.28
N LEU A 242 -6.24 5.14 -19.93
CA LEU A 242 -5.86 3.89 -19.29
C LEU A 242 -4.38 3.86 -18.88
N LEU A 243 -3.48 4.31 -19.75
CA LEU A 243 -2.05 4.37 -19.46
C LEU A 243 -1.75 5.35 -18.32
N CYS A 244 -2.27 6.58 -18.40
CA CYS A 244 -2.06 7.58 -17.36
C CYS A 244 -2.76 7.21 -16.06
N GLY A 245 -4.02 6.75 -16.13
CA GLY A 245 -4.77 6.34 -14.94
C GLY A 245 -4.24 5.06 -14.29
N GLY A 246 -3.53 4.22 -15.03
CA GLY A 246 -2.85 3.04 -14.50
C GLY A 246 -1.51 3.38 -13.86
N HIS A 247 -0.66 4.14 -14.57
CA HIS A 247 0.70 4.47 -14.12
C HIS A 247 0.77 5.55 -13.03
N VAL A 248 -0.35 6.18 -12.64
CA VAL A 248 -0.40 6.89 -11.36
C VAL A 248 -0.23 5.96 -10.15
N TYR A 249 -0.42 4.65 -10.34
CA TYR A 249 -0.29 3.65 -9.29
C TYR A 249 1.00 2.85 -9.40
N GLY A 250 1.63 2.62 -8.25
CA GLY A 250 2.69 1.67 -8.05
C GLY A 250 4.04 2.10 -8.62
N ARG A 251 4.84 1.10 -8.94
CA ARG A 251 6.22 1.25 -9.37
C ARG A 251 6.67 0.06 -10.19
N CYS A 252 7.79 0.22 -10.88
CA CYS A 252 8.53 -0.88 -11.47
C CYS A 252 9.60 -1.42 -10.50
N HIS A 253 9.91 -2.72 -10.63
CA HIS A 253 10.95 -3.38 -9.84
C HIS A 253 11.93 -4.12 -10.76
N PRO A 254 13.23 -3.79 -10.75
CA PRO A 254 14.19 -4.41 -11.66
C PRO A 254 14.28 -5.91 -11.51
N GLN A 255 14.22 -6.41 -10.26
CA GLN A 255 14.35 -7.83 -9.97
C GLN A 255 13.04 -8.61 -10.19
N ALA A 256 11.89 -7.94 -10.30
CA ALA A 256 10.59 -8.58 -10.47
C ALA A 256 10.24 -8.91 -11.93
N GLY A 257 11.19 -8.75 -12.86
CA GLY A 257 11.04 -9.20 -14.26
C GLY A 257 10.88 -8.10 -15.29
N SER A 258 10.39 -6.91 -14.90
CA SER A 258 10.26 -5.80 -15.85
C SER A 258 11.62 -5.25 -16.26
N GLY A 259 12.58 -5.22 -15.33
CA GLY A 259 13.90 -4.62 -15.53
C GLY A 259 13.90 -3.09 -15.42
N TYR A 260 12.75 -2.47 -15.14
CA TYR A 260 12.60 -1.03 -14.88
C TYR A 260 12.49 -0.78 -13.38
N ALA A 261 12.76 0.45 -12.93
CA ALA A 261 12.84 0.82 -11.53
C ALA A 261 12.02 2.06 -11.18
N GLY A 262 11.45 2.05 -9.98
CA GLY A 262 10.93 3.25 -9.34
C GLY A 262 9.46 3.50 -9.63
N ALA A 263 8.89 4.40 -8.83
CA ALA A 263 7.54 4.89 -9.00
C ALA A 263 7.50 5.89 -10.16
N TRP A 264 6.35 5.99 -10.82
CA TRP A 264 6.15 7.01 -11.84
C TRP A 264 5.80 8.38 -11.24
N VAL A 265 5.25 8.40 -10.03
CA VAL A 265 4.75 9.59 -9.32
C VAL A 265 5.23 9.58 -7.86
N GLU A 266 5.16 10.72 -7.16
CA GLU A 266 5.46 10.82 -5.73
C GLU A 266 4.48 10.01 -4.88
N ASN A 267 3.19 9.99 -5.27
CA ASN A 267 2.15 9.21 -4.60
C ASN A 267 1.66 7.98 -5.39
N PRO A 268 2.39 6.87 -5.39
CA PRO A 268 2.01 5.69 -6.17
C PRO A 268 0.83 4.91 -5.58
N THR A 269 0.17 5.38 -4.51
CA THR A 269 -0.96 4.67 -3.89
C THR A 269 -2.26 5.45 -3.94
N MET A 270 -2.31 6.61 -4.60
CA MET A 270 -3.52 7.41 -4.69
C MET A 270 -3.84 7.78 -6.13
N PHE A 271 -5.13 7.86 -6.43
CA PHE A 271 -5.60 8.40 -7.68
C PHE A 271 -5.30 9.90 -7.73
N SER A 272 -4.61 10.33 -8.78
CA SER A 272 -4.30 11.73 -9.02
C SER A 272 -4.16 11.98 -10.52
N ASN A 273 -3.89 13.23 -10.90
CA ASN A 273 -3.54 13.59 -12.27
C ASN A 273 -2.02 13.76 -12.45
N GLU A 274 -1.23 13.38 -11.45
CA GLU A 274 0.22 13.65 -11.36
C GLU A 274 0.96 13.05 -12.55
N TYR A 275 0.77 11.75 -12.84
CA TYR A 275 1.44 11.10 -13.97
C TYR A 275 1.26 11.84 -15.31
N ALA A 276 0.03 12.30 -15.58
CA ALA A 276 -0.27 13.04 -16.80
C ALA A 276 0.30 14.46 -16.80
N ALA A 277 0.36 15.09 -15.63
CA ALA A 277 0.97 16.42 -15.46
C ALA A 277 2.49 16.33 -15.64
N ASP A 278 3.16 15.41 -14.94
CA ASP A 278 4.61 15.20 -14.95
C ASP A 278 5.11 14.84 -16.36
N MET A 279 4.39 13.99 -17.09
CA MET A 279 4.70 13.64 -18.49
C MET A 279 4.78 14.84 -19.44
N VAL A 280 4.07 15.94 -19.13
CA VAL A 280 3.99 17.14 -19.99
C VAL A 280 4.80 18.30 -19.42
N GLY A 281 4.84 18.42 -18.09
CA GLY A 281 5.45 19.55 -17.38
C GLY A 281 6.93 19.35 -17.07
N ASP A 282 7.35 18.11 -16.86
CA ASP A 282 8.70 17.81 -16.38
C ASP A 282 9.68 17.54 -17.52
N LYS A 283 10.97 17.72 -17.22
CA LYS A 283 12.05 17.34 -18.12
C LYS A 283 12.40 15.88 -17.91
N TRP A 284 12.38 15.10 -18.98
CA TRP A 284 12.72 13.67 -18.93
C TRP A 284 14.04 13.40 -19.64
N ILE A 285 14.84 12.49 -19.08
CA ILE A 285 16.07 11.99 -19.70
C ILE A 285 16.04 10.48 -19.79
N ALA A 286 16.41 9.94 -20.96
CA ALA A 286 16.60 8.51 -21.13
C ALA A 286 17.93 8.09 -20.50
N VAL A 287 17.90 7.06 -19.67
CA VAL A 287 19.07 6.50 -18.97
C VAL A 287 19.16 4.99 -19.15
N THR A 288 20.39 4.47 -19.03
CA THR A 288 20.70 3.06 -18.80
C THR A 288 21.21 2.86 -17.38
N HIS A 289 21.52 1.61 -17.02
CA HIS A 289 22.11 1.29 -15.72
C HIS A 289 23.39 2.10 -15.42
N ASP A 290 24.20 2.38 -16.46
CA ASP A 290 25.54 2.96 -16.36
C ASP A 290 25.58 4.43 -16.79
N THR A 291 24.42 5.06 -17.04
CA THR A 291 24.37 6.48 -17.39
C THR A 291 24.97 7.34 -16.27
N VAL A 292 25.88 8.23 -16.65
CA VAL A 292 26.38 9.29 -15.78
C VAL A 292 25.42 10.47 -15.88
N MET A 293 24.89 10.88 -14.73
CA MET A 293 23.94 11.98 -14.60
C MET A 293 24.64 13.33 -14.81
N PRO A 294 23.90 14.43 -15.10
CA PRO A 294 24.49 15.75 -15.33
C PRO A 294 25.34 16.29 -14.17
N ASP A 295 25.08 15.85 -12.94
CA ASP A 295 25.85 16.18 -11.73
C ASP A 295 27.16 15.37 -11.60
N GLY A 296 27.45 14.49 -12.56
CA GLY A 296 28.60 13.57 -12.55
C GLY A 296 28.37 12.31 -11.70
N GLY A 297 27.21 12.18 -11.06
CA GLY A 297 26.80 11.00 -10.31
C GLY A 297 26.33 9.86 -11.22
N GLN A 298 26.02 8.71 -10.62
CA GLN A 298 25.30 7.63 -11.29
C GLN A 298 23.79 7.80 -11.14
N VAL A 299 23.01 7.19 -12.04
CA VAL A 299 21.53 7.12 -11.88
C VAL A 299 21.16 6.66 -10.47
N PRO A 300 20.30 7.38 -9.73
CA PRO A 300 19.92 7.00 -8.37
C PRO A 300 19.33 5.60 -8.30
N GLN A 301 19.67 4.84 -7.25
CA GLN A 301 19.37 3.41 -7.16
C GLN A 301 17.87 3.10 -7.26
N GLU A 302 17.02 3.99 -6.76
CA GLU A 302 15.57 3.90 -6.74
C GLU A 302 14.93 3.95 -8.14
N VAL A 303 15.60 4.57 -9.11
CA VAL A 303 15.15 4.70 -10.51
C VAL A 303 16.14 4.09 -11.50
N ARG A 304 17.17 3.37 -11.01
CA ARG A 304 18.19 2.75 -11.85
C ARG A 304 17.64 1.47 -12.49
N PRO A 305 17.49 1.42 -13.82
CA PRO A 305 17.00 0.21 -14.48
C PRO A 305 18.03 -0.93 -14.41
N ALA A 306 17.62 -2.16 -14.69
CA ALA A 306 18.53 -3.29 -14.79
C ALA A 306 19.53 -3.11 -15.97
N PRO A 307 20.71 -3.76 -15.93
CA PRO A 307 21.63 -3.76 -17.07
C PRO A 307 20.93 -4.21 -18.36
N GLY A 308 21.17 -3.47 -19.45
CA GLY A 308 20.56 -3.72 -20.77
C GLY A 308 19.16 -3.11 -20.97
N ARG A 309 18.60 -2.42 -19.97
CA ARG A 309 17.34 -1.68 -20.11
C ARG A 309 17.57 -0.19 -20.28
N ARG A 310 16.63 0.47 -20.95
CA ARG A 310 16.57 1.93 -21.15
C ARG A 310 15.30 2.48 -20.52
N GLN A 311 15.42 3.50 -19.68
CA GLN A 311 14.29 4.06 -18.94
C GLN A 311 14.33 5.57 -18.99
N TYR A 312 13.17 6.22 -19.09
CA TYR A 312 13.08 7.66 -18.84
C TYR A 312 12.96 7.93 -17.34
N ILE A 313 13.74 8.89 -16.86
CA ILE A 313 13.63 9.42 -15.50
C ILE A 313 13.39 10.92 -15.57
N ASP A 314 12.65 11.44 -14.60
CA ASP A 314 12.39 12.86 -14.45
C ASP A 314 13.66 13.56 -13.97
N LEU A 315 14.28 14.31 -14.88
CA LEU A 315 15.51 15.05 -14.67
C LEU A 315 15.29 16.29 -13.80
N SER A 316 14.07 16.84 -13.76
CA SER A 316 13.71 18.02 -12.96
C SER A 316 13.94 17.79 -11.46
N LYS A 317 13.86 16.53 -11.01
CA LYS A 317 14.16 16.10 -9.63
C LYS A 317 15.65 16.13 -9.28
N TYR A 318 16.53 16.24 -10.28
CA TYR A 318 17.98 16.11 -10.14
C TYR A 318 18.75 17.34 -10.66
N GLU A 319 18.12 18.18 -11.47
CA GLU A 319 18.60 19.53 -11.75
C GLU A 319 18.33 20.41 -10.52
N GLY A 320 19.38 20.96 -9.90
CA GLY A 320 19.23 21.82 -8.74
C GLY A 320 18.36 23.05 -9.02
N GLY A 321 17.12 23.04 -8.50
CA GLY A 321 16.27 24.19 -8.23
C GLY A 321 15.45 24.75 -9.40
N ASP A 322 14.17 24.36 -9.48
CA ASP A 322 13.06 25.27 -9.83
C ASP A 322 11.68 24.71 -9.37
N SER A 323 11.59 24.20 -8.13
CA SER A 323 10.29 24.20 -7.45
C SER A 323 10.14 25.58 -6.80
N GLY A 324 9.43 26.46 -7.49
CA GLY A 324 9.11 27.81 -7.03
C GLY A 324 8.36 27.78 -5.70
N ASP A 325 9.12 27.81 -4.61
CA ASP A 325 8.84 28.36 -3.29
C ASP A 325 10.12 28.12 -2.47
N GLU A 326 11.13 28.97 -2.66
CA GLU A 326 12.22 29.12 -1.68
C GLU A 326 11.63 29.76 -0.42
N ALA A 327 10.92 28.96 0.38
CA ALA A 327 10.83 29.22 1.80
C ALA A 327 12.26 29.18 2.34
N GLU A 328 12.72 30.28 2.97
CA GLU A 328 13.99 30.33 3.70
C GLU A 328 14.19 29.00 4.44
N ALA A 329 15.21 28.22 4.07
CA ALA A 329 15.47 26.93 4.67
C ALA A 329 15.68 27.14 6.17
N ALA A 330 14.70 26.70 6.98
CA ALA A 330 14.76 26.83 8.42
C ALA A 330 16.07 26.25 8.96
N PRO A 331 16.67 26.85 10.00
CA PRO A 331 17.96 26.43 10.53
C PRO A 331 17.93 24.93 10.89
N ARG A 332 18.88 24.17 10.35
CA ARG A 332 19.01 22.72 10.59
C ARG A 332 19.63 22.45 11.96
N THR A 333 18.92 22.79 13.03
CA THR A 333 19.40 22.59 14.42
C THR A 333 18.38 21.81 15.25
N VAL A 334 18.84 21.25 16.38
CA VAL A 334 17.95 20.54 17.32
C VAL A 334 16.94 21.51 17.94
N GLU A 335 17.32 22.77 18.13
CA GLU A 335 16.45 23.81 18.68
C GLU A 335 15.30 24.15 17.73
N ALA A 336 15.54 24.07 16.42
CA ALA A 336 14.51 24.27 15.39
C ALA A 336 13.56 23.06 15.27
N TYR A 337 14.05 21.85 15.56
CA TYR A 337 13.30 20.61 15.47
C TYR A 337 13.47 19.78 16.75
N PRO A 338 12.98 20.22 17.92
CA PRO A 338 13.23 19.54 19.18
C PRO A 338 12.37 18.27 19.32
N PRO A 339 12.75 17.31 20.18
CA PRO A 339 11.86 16.20 20.55
C PRO A 339 10.45 16.71 20.93
N GLY A 340 9.43 15.94 20.60
CA GLY A 340 8.05 16.40 20.68
C GLY A 340 7.07 15.51 19.96
N ARG A 341 5.83 15.97 19.88
CA ARG A 341 4.78 15.34 19.10
C ARG A 341 4.77 15.94 17.70
N TYR A 342 4.69 15.08 16.70
CA TYR A 342 4.77 15.45 15.29
C TYR A 342 3.66 14.77 14.49
N LYS A 343 3.14 15.50 13.51
CA LYS A 343 2.13 15.03 12.55
C LYS A 343 2.76 14.94 11.17
N CYS A 344 2.59 13.80 10.50
CA CYS A 344 3.15 13.58 9.18
C CYS A 344 2.46 14.46 8.13
N LEU A 345 3.23 15.32 7.45
CA LEU A 345 2.73 16.16 6.35
C LEU A 345 2.84 15.45 5.01
N SER A 346 3.86 14.59 4.87
CA SER A 346 4.04 13.79 3.66
C SER A 346 3.11 12.60 3.68
N GLN A 347 2.67 12.15 2.50
CA GLN A 347 1.77 11.01 2.38
C GLN A 347 2.34 9.74 3.01
N TRP A 348 3.67 9.60 2.93
CA TRP A 348 4.39 8.66 3.75
C TRP A 348 5.80 9.15 4.06
N VAL A 349 6.35 8.64 5.16
CA VAL A 349 7.76 8.80 5.53
C VAL A 349 8.32 7.44 5.95
N ASN A 350 9.46 7.06 5.37
CA ASN A 350 10.17 5.83 5.73
C ASN A 350 10.59 5.88 7.20
N CYS A 351 10.27 4.81 7.93
CA CYS A 351 10.85 4.49 9.22
C CYS A 351 12.00 3.49 9.01
N ARG A 352 13.23 3.89 9.34
CA ARG A 352 14.44 3.11 9.14
C ARG A 352 14.99 2.57 10.47
N GLU A 353 15.77 1.51 10.41
CA GLU A 353 16.40 0.91 11.59
C GLU A 353 17.39 1.86 12.27
N GLY A 354 18.15 2.60 11.45
CA GLY A 354 19.10 3.61 11.89
C GLY A 354 18.81 4.98 11.27
N PRO A 355 19.51 6.03 11.74
CA PRO A 355 19.34 7.39 11.25
C PRO A 355 19.87 7.56 9.80
N ASP A 356 20.70 6.63 9.33
CA ASP A 356 21.32 6.71 8.00
C ASP A 356 20.34 6.34 6.88
N VAL A 357 20.45 7.02 5.73
CA VAL A 357 19.63 6.71 4.54
C VAL A 357 19.85 5.29 4.01
N SER A 358 21.01 4.71 4.27
CA SER A 358 21.33 3.32 3.92
C SER A 358 20.78 2.30 4.93
N SER A 359 20.26 2.73 6.08
CA SER A 359 19.67 1.79 7.04
C SER A 359 18.40 1.16 6.47
N GLN A 360 18.17 -0.10 6.88
CA GLN A 360 17.05 -0.89 6.37
C GLN A 360 15.72 -0.24 6.76
N ILE A 361 14.74 -0.30 5.87
CA ILE A 361 13.39 0.22 6.12
C ILE A 361 12.64 -0.81 6.97
N LEU A 362 12.09 -0.35 8.09
CA LEU A 362 11.30 -1.14 9.04
C LEU A 362 9.79 -0.98 8.82
N GLY A 363 9.37 0.11 8.18
CA GLY A 363 7.98 0.43 7.91
C GLY A 363 7.83 1.87 7.42
N ARG A 364 6.59 2.37 7.36
CA ARG A 364 6.30 3.76 6.99
C ARG A 364 5.23 4.36 7.88
N PHE A 365 5.32 5.67 8.10
CA PHE A 365 4.22 6.46 8.65
C PHE A 365 3.50 7.14 7.51
N LEU A 366 2.17 7.28 7.63
CA LEU A 366 1.31 7.87 6.60
C LEU A 366 0.93 9.31 6.94
N GLU A 367 0.42 10.03 5.95
CA GLU A 367 -0.12 11.39 6.12
C GLU A 367 -1.05 11.48 7.32
N ASN A 368 -0.98 12.60 8.03
CA ASN A 368 -1.79 12.90 9.20
C ASN A 368 -1.60 11.96 10.40
N GLN A 369 -0.75 10.93 10.31
CA GLN A 369 -0.39 10.14 11.47
C GLN A 369 0.43 10.98 12.44
N GLU A 370 0.08 10.88 13.72
CA GLU A 370 0.82 11.49 14.81
C GLU A 370 1.68 10.46 15.52
N LEU A 371 2.87 10.91 15.92
CA LEU A 371 3.81 10.15 16.73
C LEU A 371 4.62 11.05 17.65
N SER A 372 5.34 10.43 18.57
CA SER A 372 6.24 11.11 19.52
C SER A 372 7.69 10.89 19.11
N ILE A 373 8.37 11.95 18.71
CA ILE A 373 9.82 11.92 18.48
C ILE A 373 10.53 12.11 19.81
N VAL A 374 11.26 11.07 20.23
CA VAL A 374 11.95 11.03 21.54
C VAL A 374 13.40 11.51 21.46
N GLU A 375 14.02 11.46 20.29
CA GLU A 375 15.39 11.92 20.06
C GLU A 375 15.52 12.51 18.65
N ILE A 376 16.38 13.52 18.52
CA ILE A 376 16.70 14.17 17.24
C ILE A 376 18.20 14.05 16.99
N LYS A 377 18.57 13.66 15.78
CA LYS A 377 19.94 13.71 15.28
C LYS A 377 20.01 14.63 14.07
N VAL A 378 21.01 15.51 14.08
CA VAL A 378 21.29 16.45 13.02
C VAL A 378 22.54 16.01 12.28
N ALA A 379 22.43 15.83 10.97
CA ALA A 379 23.56 15.62 10.06
C ALA A 379 23.31 16.43 8.78
N THR A 380 23.47 15.84 7.59
CA THR A 380 22.99 16.44 6.33
C THR A 380 21.47 16.58 6.31
N GLU A 381 20.75 15.76 7.08
CA GLU A 381 19.30 15.77 7.24
C GLU A 381 18.92 15.80 8.73
N ILE A 382 17.65 16.14 9.04
CA ILE A 382 17.12 16.07 10.40
C ILE A 382 16.41 14.73 10.58
N ARG A 383 16.85 13.95 11.57
CA ARG A 383 16.34 12.61 11.86
C ARG A 383 15.69 12.57 13.23
N GLY A 384 14.50 11.98 13.30
CA GLY A 384 13.77 11.77 14.55
C GLY A 384 13.64 10.29 14.87
N LEU A 385 14.02 9.89 16.08
CA LEU A 385 13.75 8.57 16.64
C LEU A 385 12.32 8.54 17.18
N THR A 386 11.51 7.59 16.71
CA THR A 386 10.10 7.48 17.13
C THR A 386 9.96 6.68 18.43
N GLU A 387 8.89 6.94 19.18
CA GLU A 387 8.51 6.17 20.38
C GLU A 387 8.21 4.70 20.06
N ARG A 388 7.87 4.41 18.81
CA ARG A 388 7.59 3.07 18.28
C ARG A 388 8.83 2.38 17.74
N GLY A 389 10.01 2.99 17.89
CA GLY A 389 11.28 2.49 17.36
C GLY A 389 11.53 2.86 15.90
N GLY A 390 12.80 3.00 15.54
CA GLY A 390 13.23 3.40 14.20
C GLY A 390 13.17 4.91 13.96
N TRP A 391 13.81 5.32 12.88
CA TRP A 391 14.15 6.70 12.55
C TRP A 391 13.36 7.18 11.34
N VAL A 392 12.84 8.41 11.41
CA VAL A 392 12.17 9.09 10.30
C VAL A 392 12.93 10.35 9.91
N SER A 393 12.85 10.73 8.64
CA SER A 393 13.30 12.04 8.17
C SER A 393 12.28 13.09 8.60
N ILE A 394 12.70 14.07 9.41
CA ILE A 394 11.88 15.25 9.75
C ILE A 394 11.97 16.29 8.64
N VAL A 395 13.19 16.46 8.12
CA VAL A 395 13.51 17.25 6.92
C VAL A 395 14.33 16.35 6.00
N ASN A 396 13.98 16.30 4.71
CA ASN A 396 14.72 15.49 3.74
C ASN A 396 15.99 16.19 3.24
N SER A 397 16.77 15.50 2.40
CA SER A 397 18.00 16.02 1.78
C SER A 397 17.77 17.29 0.95
N ALA A 398 16.60 17.41 0.32
CA ALA A 398 16.17 18.58 -0.45
C ALA A 398 15.66 19.76 0.42
N GLY A 399 15.65 19.63 1.75
CA GLY A 399 15.19 20.69 2.66
C GLY A 399 13.67 20.76 2.87
N LYS A 400 12.89 19.84 2.29
CA LYS A 400 11.43 19.75 2.51
C LYS A 400 11.16 19.24 3.92
N THR A 401 10.36 19.98 4.68
CA THR A 401 9.85 19.54 5.98
C THR A 401 8.75 18.52 5.77
N LEU A 402 8.92 17.31 6.32
CA LEU A 402 7.99 16.19 6.15
C LEU A 402 7.02 16.03 7.32
N TRP A 403 7.25 16.75 8.43
CA TRP A 403 6.48 16.66 9.66
C TRP A 403 6.20 18.04 10.26
N GLU A 404 5.00 18.22 10.78
CA GLU A 404 4.58 19.40 11.51
C GLU A 404 4.61 19.14 13.01
N ARG A 405 5.26 20.03 13.78
CA ARG A 405 5.32 19.92 15.23
C ARG A 405 3.98 20.30 15.87
N GLN A 406 3.41 19.39 16.65
CA GLN A 406 2.15 19.56 17.38
C GLN A 406 2.35 20.00 18.85
N GLY A 407 3.58 19.93 19.36
CA GLY A 407 3.94 20.40 20.70
C GLY A 407 4.99 19.52 21.37
N ASP A 408 5.17 19.72 22.67
CA ASP A 408 6.14 18.96 23.48
C ASP A 408 5.68 17.51 23.69
N LEU A 409 6.63 16.66 24.11
CA LEU A 409 6.32 15.31 24.59
C LEU A 409 5.43 15.41 25.82
N THR A 410 4.40 14.56 25.89
CA THR A 410 3.52 14.47 27.06
C THR A 410 3.63 13.07 27.65
N ALA A 411 3.55 12.95 28.98
CA ALA A 411 3.55 11.64 29.62
C ALA A 411 2.41 10.75 29.07
N SER A 412 1.27 11.36 28.72
CA SER A 412 0.11 10.69 28.13
C SER A 412 0.37 10.08 26.74
N SER A 413 1.23 10.69 25.91
CA SER A 413 1.51 10.16 24.57
C SER A 413 2.39 8.90 24.59
N LEU A 414 3.01 8.62 25.74
CA LEU A 414 3.91 7.50 25.98
C LEU A 414 3.33 6.46 26.95
N LEU A 415 2.01 6.47 27.19
CA LEU A 415 1.33 5.42 27.94
C LEU A 415 0.97 4.24 27.04
N GLY A 416 0.79 3.07 27.64
CA GLY A 416 0.26 1.89 26.96
C GLY A 416 1.26 0.74 26.88
N ARG A 417 1.13 -0.08 25.84
CA ARG A 417 1.90 -1.31 25.69
C ARG A 417 3.27 -1.04 25.09
N TYR A 418 4.29 -1.70 25.63
CA TYR A 418 5.68 -1.61 25.22
C TYR A 418 6.30 -2.99 25.02
N ARG A 419 7.38 -3.02 24.23
CA ARG A 419 8.24 -4.18 24.02
C ARG A 419 9.70 -3.80 24.23
N ALA A 420 10.45 -4.60 24.97
CA ALA A 420 11.89 -4.43 25.11
C ALA A 420 12.63 -4.78 23.81
N VAL A 421 13.50 -3.87 23.33
CA VAL A 421 14.25 -4.00 22.07
C VAL A 421 15.77 -3.89 22.23
N GLY A 422 16.24 -3.20 23.27
CA GLY A 422 17.66 -3.14 23.62
C GLY A 422 18.18 -4.46 24.17
N SER A 423 19.49 -4.72 24.10
CA SER A 423 20.13 -5.98 24.53
C SER A 423 19.77 -6.42 25.97
N SER A 424 19.32 -5.48 26.81
CA SER A 424 18.54 -5.74 28.02
C SER A 424 17.99 -4.42 28.59
N ALA A 425 16.66 -4.25 28.68
CA ALA A 425 16.08 -3.01 29.20
C ALA A 425 16.12 -3.00 30.73
N SER A 426 16.79 -2.01 31.33
CA SER A 426 16.99 -1.96 32.78
C SER A 426 15.72 -1.57 33.53
N VAL A 427 15.48 -2.23 34.66
CA VAL A 427 14.37 -1.97 35.59
C VAL A 427 14.92 -1.42 36.90
N PHE A 428 14.23 -0.45 37.48
CA PHE A 428 14.62 0.33 38.64
C PHE A 428 13.47 0.35 39.66
N SER A 429 13.80 0.48 40.94
CA SER A 429 12.79 0.62 42.00
C SER A 429 12.08 1.98 41.94
N GLU A 430 12.80 3.03 41.54
CA GLU A 430 12.26 4.38 41.33
C GLU A 430 12.90 5.00 40.08
N ALA A 431 12.23 5.99 39.48
CA ALA A 431 12.70 6.65 38.25
C ALA A 431 14.03 7.41 38.41
N SER A 432 14.38 7.81 39.63
CA SER A 432 15.60 8.56 39.96
C SER A 432 16.80 7.67 40.32
N CYS A 433 16.61 6.36 40.43
CA CYS A 433 17.67 5.44 40.88
C CYS A 433 18.77 5.28 39.83
N ALA A 434 20.03 5.29 40.29
CA ALA A 434 21.19 5.06 39.42
C ALA A 434 21.49 3.56 39.17
N GLN A 435 21.01 2.66 40.04
CA GLN A 435 21.26 1.22 39.95
C GLN A 435 19.99 0.46 39.56
N SER A 436 20.11 -0.43 38.56
CA SER A 436 19.02 -1.31 38.15
C SER A 436 18.79 -2.41 39.19
N VAL A 437 17.52 -2.68 39.50
CA VAL A 437 17.08 -3.81 40.34
C VAL A 437 16.76 -5.07 39.51
N GLY A 438 16.72 -4.94 38.18
CA GLY A 438 16.45 -6.04 37.26
C GLY A 438 16.60 -5.62 35.81
N ARG A 439 16.34 -6.55 34.89
CA ARG A 439 16.38 -6.31 33.45
C ARG A 439 15.31 -7.14 32.73
N LEU A 440 14.67 -6.54 31.73
CA LEU A 440 13.80 -7.23 30.79
C LEU A 440 14.61 -7.78 29.61
N GLN A 441 14.18 -8.92 29.09
CA GLN A 441 14.76 -9.57 27.92
C GLN A 441 14.17 -8.98 26.64
N VAL A 442 14.93 -9.04 25.54
CA VAL A 442 14.45 -8.63 24.22
C VAL A 442 13.18 -9.41 23.86
N GLY A 443 12.13 -8.68 23.48
CA GLY A 443 10.83 -9.24 23.13
C GLY A 443 9.83 -9.31 24.29
N ASP A 444 10.25 -9.06 25.54
CA ASP A 444 9.31 -8.97 26.66
C ASP A 444 8.33 -7.81 26.43
N GLU A 445 7.03 -8.11 26.51
CA GLU A 445 5.96 -7.11 26.42
C GLU A 445 5.39 -6.78 27.81
N PHE A 446 5.08 -5.51 28.02
CA PHE A 446 4.57 -5.00 29.29
C PHE A 446 3.72 -3.74 29.07
N GLU A 447 2.99 -3.31 30.10
CA GLU A 447 2.15 -2.12 30.05
C GLU A 447 2.71 -1.02 30.97
N VAL A 448 2.73 0.21 30.48
CA VAL A 448 3.20 1.42 31.17
C VAL A 448 2.01 2.31 31.49
N ASP A 449 1.81 2.62 32.77
CA ASP A 449 0.69 3.42 33.27
C ASP A 449 1.10 4.81 33.80
N HIS A 450 2.40 5.09 33.87
CA HIS A 450 2.95 6.39 34.23
C HIS A 450 4.31 6.60 33.57
N VAL A 451 4.59 7.80 33.07
CA VAL A 451 5.86 8.14 32.41
C VAL A 451 6.50 9.34 33.07
N VAL A 452 7.80 9.24 33.31
CA VAL A 452 8.67 10.33 33.75
C VAL A 452 9.49 10.80 32.55
N LEU A 453 9.21 12.02 32.11
CA LEU A 453 9.94 12.67 31.03
C LEU A 453 11.22 13.33 31.56
N PRO A 454 12.26 13.50 30.72
CA PRO A 454 13.47 14.20 31.10
C PRO A 454 13.20 15.68 31.42
N GLY A 455 14.03 16.25 32.29
CA GLY A 455 14.02 17.68 32.59
C GLY A 455 14.58 18.55 31.45
N PRO A 456 14.59 19.89 31.63
CA PRO A 456 15.20 20.82 30.68
C PRO A 456 16.71 20.58 30.62
N GLY A 457 17.17 19.90 29.56
CA GLY A 457 18.54 19.40 29.41
C GLY A 457 18.62 18.03 28.69
N GLY A 458 17.47 17.37 28.50
CA GLY A 458 17.43 16.01 27.93
C GLY A 458 17.75 14.95 28.98
N GLY A 459 17.60 13.67 28.64
CA GLY A 459 17.86 12.57 29.56
C GLY A 459 16.98 11.35 29.34
N ALA A 460 16.97 10.47 30.34
CA ALA A 460 16.24 9.22 30.28
C ALA A 460 14.71 9.40 30.36
N ILE A 461 13.98 8.63 29.56
CA ILE A 461 12.53 8.45 29.68
C ILE A 461 12.28 7.17 30.45
N MET A 462 11.52 7.25 31.55
CA MET A 462 11.19 6.11 32.40
C MET A 462 9.70 5.82 32.38
N GLY A 463 9.31 4.55 32.26
CA GLY A 463 7.92 4.10 32.35
C GLY A 463 7.68 3.25 33.59
N ARG A 464 6.64 3.53 34.37
CA ARG A 464 6.24 2.68 35.49
C ARG A 464 5.47 1.46 34.96
N LEU A 465 5.90 0.28 35.36
CA LEU A 465 5.23 -0.98 35.01
C LEU A 465 3.87 -1.05 35.69
N LYS A 466 2.80 -1.23 34.91
CA LYS A 466 1.43 -1.29 35.42
C LYS A 466 1.27 -2.42 36.45
N GLY A 467 0.69 -2.08 37.60
CA GLY A 467 0.50 -3.02 38.71
C GLY A 467 1.77 -3.31 39.52
N GLN A 468 2.89 -2.65 39.23
CA GLN A 468 4.13 -2.78 39.98
C GLN A 468 4.62 -1.39 40.44
N ASN A 469 5.41 -1.37 41.51
CA ASN A 469 6.14 -0.17 41.93
C ASN A 469 7.59 -0.24 41.43
N ALA A 470 7.73 -0.35 40.11
CA ALA A 470 9.01 -0.47 39.42
C ALA A 470 8.94 0.28 38.08
N TYR A 471 10.09 0.80 37.65
CA TYR A 471 10.22 1.62 36.45
C TYR A 471 11.18 0.96 35.47
N VAL A 472 10.83 0.95 34.19
CA VAL A 472 11.69 0.49 33.10
C VAL A 472 12.23 1.69 32.32
N LEU A 473 13.49 1.60 31.91
CA LEU A 473 14.11 2.56 31.02
C LEU A 473 13.55 2.39 29.61
N ILE A 474 12.86 3.41 29.08
CA ILE A 474 12.31 3.42 27.73
C ILE A 474 13.35 3.96 26.73
N HIS A 475 14.00 5.07 27.07
CA HIS A 475 14.99 5.76 26.23
C HIS A 475 16.07 6.40 27.10
N SER A 476 17.30 6.45 26.60
CA SER A 476 18.42 7.20 27.20
C SER A 476 19.35 7.74 26.11
N SER A 477 20.47 8.36 26.49
CA SER A 477 21.54 8.72 25.55
C SER A 477 22.15 7.54 24.79
N GLU A 478 21.95 6.31 25.27
CA GLU A 478 22.37 5.08 24.56
C GLU A 478 21.35 4.62 23.51
N GLY A 479 20.22 5.32 23.40
CA GLY A 479 19.14 5.05 22.44
C GLY A 479 17.90 4.43 23.08
N LEU A 480 16.99 3.97 22.22
CA LEU A 480 15.72 3.38 22.61
C LEU A 480 15.92 1.96 23.17
N GLN A 481 15.45 1.73 24.39
CA GLN A 481 15.49 0.43 25.07
C GLN A 481 14.16 -0.31 24.94
N CYS A 482 13.04 0.42 24.84
CA CYS A 482 11.71 -0.15 24.68
C CYS A 482 10.92 0.62 23.61
N GLU A 483 10.31 -0.10 22.66
CA GLU A 483 9.41 0.47 21.66
C GLU A 483 7.96 0.37 22.13
N GLN A 484 7.16 1.39 21.86
CA GLN A 484 5.71 1.33 22.07
C GLN A 484 5.07 0.44 21.01
N VAL A 485 4.17 -0.45 21.42
CA VAL A 485 3.49 -1.41 20.54
C VAL A 485 2.09 -0.90 20.20
N VAL A 486 1.89 -0.59 18.92
CA VAL A 486 0.66 -0.04 18.36
C VAL A 486 -0.02 -1.08 17.47
N GLU A 487 -1.32 -1.29 17.72
CA GLU A 487 -2.17 -2.19 16.94
C GLU A 487 -2.17 -1.79 15.46
N GLY A 488 -2.06 -2.78 14.57
CA GLY A 488 -1.98 -2.55 13.13
C GLY A 488 -0.66 -1.95 12.62
N TYR A 489 0.32 -1.71 13.48
CA TYR A 489 1.63 -1.16 13.09
C TYR A 489 2.81 -2.08 13.43
N ASN A 490 3.09 -2.32 14.71
CA ASN A 490 4.25 -3.11 15.17
C ASN A 490 3.89 -4.18 16.22
N GLU A 491 2.66 -4.70 16.16
CA GLU A 491 2.19 -5.80 17.03
C GLU A 491 3.07 -7.04 16.99
N LYS A 492 3.74 -7.27 15.87
CA LYS A 492 4.83 -8.24 15.76
C LYS A 492 6.14 -7.48 15.65
N PRO A 493 7.25 -8.03 16.18
CA PRO A 493 8.57 -7.43 16.00
C PRO A 493 8.83 -7.13 14.52
N ARG A 494 9.08 -5.85 14.21
CA ARG A 494 9.32 -5.42 12.84
C ARG A 494 10.58 -6.08 12.33
N ARG A 495 10.52 -6.53 11.09
CA ARG A 495 11.68 -7.03 10.36
C ARG A 495 11.94 -6.08 9.20
N PRO A 496 13.20 -5.93 8.80
CA PRO A 496 13.54 -5.27 7.56
C PRO A 496 12.66 -5.74 6.40
N LEU A 497 12.14 -4.78 5.63
CA LEU A 497 11.29 -5.10 4.47
C LEU A 497 12.06 -6.00 3.49
N LYS A 498 11.50 -7.17 3.16
CA LYS A 498 12.12 -8.14 2.25
C LYS A 498 12.23 -7.54 0.84
N GLY A 499 13.37 -7.74 0.18
CA GLY A 499 13.62 -7.22 -1.18
C GLY A 499 14.22 -5.82 -1.25
N GLN A 500 14.40 -5.14 -0.11
CA GLN A 500 15.05 -3.82 -0.02
C GLN A 500 16.41 -3.86 0.71
N SER A 501 16.91 -5.05 1.03
CA SER A 501 18.24 -5.18 1.64
C SER A 501 19.31 -4.72 0.66
N LEU A 502 19.98 -3.61 0.97
CA LEU A 502 21.29 -3.28 0.40
C LEU A 502 22.18 -4.49 0.65
N GLN A 503 22.42 -5.29 -0.40
CA GLN A 503 23.55 -6.20 -0.31
C GLN A 503 24.78 -5.29 -0.19
N ARG A 504 25.39 -5.29 1.00
CA ARG A 504 26.81 -4.96 1.11
C ARG A 504 27.51 -5.89 0.12
N THR A 505 27.91 -5.37 -1.02
CA THR A 505 28.89 -6.02 -1.88
C THR A 505 30.08 -6.32 -0.99
N LYS A 506 30.30 -7.61 -0.71
CA LYS A 506 31.61 -8.04 -0.22
C LYS A 506 32.57 -7.68 -1.34
N SER A 507 33.48 -6.76 -1.03
CA SER A 507 34.66 -6.49 -1.85
C SER A 507 35.35 -7.82 -2.18
N PHE A 508 35.47 -8.11 -3.47
CA PHE A 508 36.48 -9.01 -4.01
C PHE A 508 37.19 -8.29 -5.14
#